data_AF-A0A843ELA6-F1
#
_entry.id   AF-A0A843ELA6-F1
#
_cell.length_a   1.000
_cell.length_b   1.000
_cell.length_c   1.000
_cell.angle_alpha   90.00
_cell.angle_beta   90.00
_cell.angle_gamma   90.00
#
_symmetry.space_group_name_H-M   'P 1'
#
loop_
_entity.id
_entity.type
_entity.pdbx_description
1 polymer ?
#
loop_
_entity_poly.entity_id
_entity_poly.type
_entity_poly.pdbx_seq_one_letter_code
_entity_poly.pdbx_strand_id
1 'polypeptide(L)'
;VINEVLNRFDIPSAEYLQDNTNYADFSRMPAIAKAMIAVDQSDADLVIARGRLGIPGSGSFMVFMDSKSRILTAASSPSHVIHKQSLEETVYKETLEALKKIGFECDGDI
;
A
#
# COMPACT_ATOMS: atom_id res chain seq x y z
N VAL A 1 6.11 -10.14 1.12
CA VAL A 1 6.74 -8.81 0.97
C VAL A 1 6.20 -7.79 1.97
N ILE A 2 4.92 -7.40 1.95
CA ILE A 2 4.42 -6.37 2.90
C ILE A 2 4.66 -6.79 4.36
N ASN A 3 4.24 -7.99 4.76
CA ASN A 3 4.46 -8.50 6.14
C ASN A 3 5.94 -8.63 6.52
N GLU A 4 6.83 -8.85 5.54
CA GLU A 4 8.28 -8.83 5.81
C GLU A 4 8.72 -7.45 6.27
N VAL A 5 8.26 -6.39 5.60
CA VAL A 5 8.55 -5.00 5.99
C VAL A 5 7.89 -4.66 7.32
N LEU A 6 6.62 -5.01 7.52
CA LEU A 6 5.91 -4.73 8.78
C LEU A 6 6.63 -5.34 9.99
N ASN A 7 7.07 -6.59 9.87
CA ASN A 7 7.80 -7.28 10.93
C ASN A 7 9.13 -6.60 11.27
N ARG A 8 9.79 -5.91 10.33
CA ARG A 8 11.01 -5.13 10.60
C ARG A 8 10.79 -3.88 11.43
N PHE A 9 9.55 -3.39 11.50
CA PHE A 9 9.14 -2.23 12.28
C PHE A 9 8.32 -2.61 13.52
N ASP A 10 8.31 -3.90 13.89
CA ASP A 10 7.49 -4.46 14.98
C ASP A 10 5.98 -4.15 14.82
N ILE A 11 5.51 -4.04 13.57
CA ILE A 11 4.10 -3.84 13.25
C ILE A 11 3.46 -5.22 13.06
N PRO A 12 2.27 -5.48 13.64
CA PRO A 12 1.54 -6.72 13.42
C PRO A 12 1.37 -7.05 11.93
N SER A 13 1.48 -8.34 11.60
CA SER A 13 1.29 -8.83 10.24
C SER A 13 -0.12 -8.54 9.74
N ALA A 14 -0.24 -8.13 8.48
CA ALA A 14 -1.51 -7.92 7.82
C ALA A 14 -2.08 -9.23 7.23
N GLU A 15 -3.40 -9.32 7.22
CA GLU A 15 -4.14 -10.40 6.56
C GLU A 15 -4.61 -9.97 5.17
N TYR A 16 -4.71 -10.93 4.25
CA TYR A 16 -5.13 -10.65 2.87
C TYR A 16 -6.66 -10.65 2.76
N LEU A 17 -7.22 -9.57 2.21
CA LEU A 17 -8.64 -9.52 1.87
C LEU A 17 -8.93 -10.52 0.74
N GLN A 18 -9.83 -11.47 0.98
CA GLN A 18 -10.12 -12.56 0.03
C GLN A 18 -10.93 -12.09 -1.19
N ASP A 19 -11.65 -10.97 -1.08
CA ASP A 19 -12.49 -10.46 -2.15
C ASP A 19 -11.67 -9.84 -3.29
N ASN A 20 -12.15 -10.07 -4.52
CA ASN A 20 -11.51 -9.51 -5.71
C ASN A 20 -11.77 -8.00 -5.79
N THR A 21 -10.69 -7.20 -5.75
CA THR A 21 -10.77 -5.74 -5.77
C THR A 21 -10.53 -5.12 -7.15
N ASN A 22 -10.50 -5.91 -8.24
CA ASN A 22 -10.22 -5.40 -9.59
C ASN A 22 -11.26 -4.39 -10.11
N TYR A 23 -12.49 -4.43 -9.58
CA TYR A 23 -13.52 -3.45 -9.97
C TYR A 23 -13.12 -2.00 -9.62
N ALA A 24 -12.23 -1.81 -8.64
CA ALA A 24 -11.67 -0.51 -8.28
C ALA A 24 -10.87 0.14 -9.41
N ASP A 25 -10.38 -0.62 -10.39
CA ASP A 25 -9.59 -0.10 -11.52
C ASP A 25 -10.42 0.75 -12.50
N PHE A 26 -11.76 0.75 -12.39
CA PHE A 26 -12.65 1.68 -13.11
C PHE A 26 -12.84 3.03 -12.40
N SER A 27 -12.33 3.17 -11.17
CA SER A 27 -12.40 4.43 -10.41
C SER A 27 -11.31 5.42 -10.83
N ARG A 28 -11.45 6.68 -10.40
CA ARG A 28 -10.45 7.74 -10.63
C ARG A 28 -9.15 7.49 -9.88
N MET A 29 -9.20 6.82 -8.72
CA MET A 29 -8.04 6.53 -7.88
C MET A 29 -8.12 5.06 -7.39
N PRO A 30 -7.68 4.10 -8.22
CA PRO A 30 -7.86 2.68 -7.93
C PRO A 30 -7.29 2.22 -6.59
N ALA A 31 -6.08 2.66 -6.21
CA ALA A 31 -5.48 2.29 -4.93
C ALA A 31 -6.35 2.70 -3.72
N ILE A 32 -6.93 3.91 -3.76
CA ILE A 32 -7.84 4.41 -2.72
C ILE A 32 -9.14 3.60 -2.72
N ALA A 33 -9.74 3.36 -3.89
CA ALA A 33 -10.96 2.56 -3.98
C ALA A 33 -10.77 1.13 -3.44
N LYS A 34 -9.60 0.49 -3.68
CA LYS A 34 -9.27 -0.82 -3.08
C LYS A 34 -9.20 -0.75 -1.56
N ALA A 35 -8.59 0.31 -1.01
CA ALA A 35 -8.53 0.50 0.44
C ALA A 35 -9.93 0.68 1.05
N MET A 36 -10.80 1.49 0.42
CA MET A 36 -12.18 1.68 0.87
C MET A 36 -12.96 0.36 0.89
N ILE A 37 -12.81 -0.47 -0.14
CA ILE A 37 -13.42 -1.81 -0.17
C ILE A 37 -12.97 -2.63 1.05
N ALA A 38 -11.68 -2.61 1.39
CA ALA A 38 -11.18 -3.34 2.55
C ALA A 38 -11.68 -2.76 3.87
N VAL A 39 -11.79 -1.43 4.01
CA VAL A 39 -12.38 -0.77 5.19
C VAL A 39 -13.84 -1.19 5.37
N ASP A 40 -14.61 -1.29 4.28
CA ASP A 40 -16.03 -1.62 4.35
C ASP A 40 -16.30 -3.13 4.56
N GLN A 41 -15.30 -4.00 4.29
CA GLN A 41 -15.45 -5.46 4.32
C GLN A 41 -14.69 -6.14 5.48
N SER A 42 -14.02 -5.36 6.34
CA SER A 42 -13.24 -5.91 7.46
C SER A 42 -13.30 -5.01 8.68
N ASP A 43 -13.06 -5.59 9.86
CA ASP A 43 -12.90 -4.85 11.13
C ASP A 43 -11.43 -4.44 11.38
N ALA A 44 -10.63 -4.27 10.32
CA ALA A 44 -9.21 -3.96 10.45
C ALA A 44 -8.98 -2.53 10.98
N ASP A 45 -8.10 -2.39 11.97
CA ASP A 45 -7.68 -1.08 12.48
C ASP A 45 -6.84 -0.29 11.45
N LEU A 46 -6.12 -1.03 10.60
CA LEU A 46 -5.23 -0.50 9.56
C LEU A 46 -5.41 -1.31 8.27
N VAL A 47 -5.61 -0.60 7.16
CA VAL A 47 -5.73 -1.14 5.82
C VAL A 47 -4.56 -0.68 4.97
N ILE A 48 -3.92 -1.63 4.29
CA ILE A 48 -2.85 -1.38 3.33
C ILE A 48 -3.35 -1.81 1.95
N ALA A 49 -3.43 -0.87 1.01
CA ALA A 49 -3.81 -1.17 -0.36
C ALA A 49 -2.78 -0.65 -1.35
N ARG A 50 -2.62 -1.39 -2.46
CA ARG A 50 -1.78 -0.99 -3.57
C ARG A 50 -2.55 -1.12 -4.88
N GLY A 51 -2.45 -0.09 -5.71
CA GLY A 51 -3.09 -0.08 -7.02
C GLY A 51 -2.48 0.98 -7.90
N ARG A 52 -3.21 1.32 -8.97
CA ARG A 52 -2.84 2.45 -9.82
C ARG A 52 -3.10 3.78 -9.09
N LEU A 53 -2.20 4.75 -9.29
CA LEU A 53 -2.34 6.09 -8.70
C LEU A 53 -3.59 6.82 -9.21
N GLY A 54 -3.84 6.75 -10.52
CA GLY A 54 -4.99 7.37 -11.17
C GLY A 54 -5.31 6.74 -12.52
N ILE A 55 -5.13 7.50 -13.61
CA ILE A 55 -5.38 7.03 -14.99
C ILE A 55 -4.38 5.95 -15.43
N PRO A 56 -4.72 5.09 -16.43
CA PRO A 56 -3.76 4.16 -17.02
C PRO A 56 -2.43 4.83 -17.39
N GLY A 57 -1.31 4.24 -16.93
CA GLY A 57 0.03 4.78 -17.11
C GLY A 57 0.56 5.69 -15.98
N SER A 58 -0.28 6.09 -15.02
CA SER A 58 0.09 7.02 -13.93
C SER A 58 1.05 6.43 -12.86
N GLY A 59 1.50 5.19 -13.01
CA GLY A 59 2.27 4.49 -11.97
C GLY A 59 1.40 3.91 -10.86
N SER A 60 2.06 3.40 -9.82
CA SER A 60 1.43 2.77 -8.65
C SER A 60 1.33 3.73 -7.47
N PHE A 61 0.37 3.42 -6.59
CA PHE A 61 0.18 4.09 -5.32
C PHE A 61 -0.11 3.04 -4.26
N MET A 62 0.66 3.08 -3.19
CA MET A 62 0.43 2.34 -1.96
C MET A 62 -0.08 3.30 -0.90
N VAL A 63 -1.16 2.92 -0.22
CA VAL A 63 -1.80 3.75 0.80
C VAL A 63 -2.05 2.96 2.07
N PHE A 64 -1.82 3.62 3.20
CA PHE A 64 -2.17 3.15 4.54
C PHE A 64 -3.35 3.99 5.02
N MET A 65 -4.46 3.33 5.33
CA MET A 65 -5.66 3.95 5.88
C MET A 65 -6.00 3.34 7.21
N ASP A 66 -6.58 4.13 8.11
CA ASP A 66 -7.22 3.55 9.29
C ASP A 66 -8.65 3.05 9.01
N SER A 67 -9.26 2.47 10.04
CA SER A 67 -10.65 1.97 10.03
C SER A 67 -11.73 3.01 9.70
N LYS A 68 -11.38 4.29 9.56
CA LYS A 68 -12.29 5.37 9.16
C LYS A 68 -11.89 6.00 7.83
N SER A 69 -11.10 5.29 7.04
CA SER A 69 -10.61 5.72 5.72
C SER A 69 -9.73 6.97 5.76
N ARG A 70 -9.18 7.35 6.92
CA ARG A 70 -8.24 8.47 7.00
C ARG A 70 -6.89 7.97 6.47
N ILE A 71 -6.36 8.65 5.47
CA ILE A 71 -5.04 8.33 4.91
C ILE A 71 -3.97 8.76 5.91
N LEU A 72 -3.17 7.80 6.36
CA LEU A 72 -2.10 8.02 7.34
C LEU A 72 -0.76 8.26 6.66
N THR A 73 -0.44 7.44 5.65
CA THR A 73 0.77 7.57 4.83
C THR A 73 0.57 6.92 3.47
N ALA A 74 1.46 7.22 2.54
CA ALA A 74 1.46 6.65 1.21
C ALA A 74 2.85 6.71 0.55
N ALA A 75 3.04 5.86 -0.45
CA ALA A 75 4.18 5.88 -1.35
C ALA A 75 3.72 5.67 -2.79
N SER A 76 4.50 6.15 -3.75
CA SER A 76 4.20 6.01 -5.17
C SER A 76 5.43 5.53 -5.91
N SER A 77 5.25 4.73 -6.95
CA SER A 77 6.34 4.37 -7.86
C SER A 77 5.97 4.67 -9.32
N PRO A 78 6.96 4.89 -10.20
CA PRO A 78 6.72 5.05 -11.62
C PRO A 78 5.98 3.85 -12.22
N SER A 79 5.50 3.98 -13.45
CA SER A 79 4.97 2.81 -14.17
C SER A 79 6.05 1.74 -14.34
N HIS A 80 5.68 0.46 -14.23
CA HIS A 80 6.57 -0.69 -14.48
C HIS A 80 7.28 -0.61 -15.85
N VAL A 81 6.64 0.03 -16.83
CA VAL A 81 7.20 0.31 -18.17
C VAL A 81 8.46 1.19 -18.09
N ILE A 82 8.57 2.04 -17.06
CA ILE A 82 9.68 2.98 -16.86
C ILE A 82 10.77 2.35 -15.98
N HIS A 83 10.43 1.90 -14.78
CA HIS A 83 11.45 1.51 -13.78
C HIS A 83 11.95 0.06 -13.92
N LYS A 84 11.20 -0.82 -14.59
CA LYS A 84 11.59 -2.23 -14.89
C LYS A 84 12.02 -3.09 -13.68
N GLN A 85 11.64 -2.71 -12.46
CA GLN A 85 11.89 -3.51 -11.26
C GLN A 85 10.87 -4.64 -11.15
N SER A 86 11.18 -5.67 -10.35
CA SER A 86 10.18 -6.70 -10.02
C SER A 86 9.05 -6.11 -9.18
N LEU A 87 7.90 -6.79 -9.18
CA LEU A 87 6.76 -6.39 -8.36
C LEU A 87 7.14 -6.38 -6.88
N GLU A 88 7.84 -7.42 -6.44
CA GLU A 88 8.26 -7.63 -5.07
C GLU A 88 9.20 -6.51 -4.60
N GLU A 89 10.21 -6.16 -5.40
CA GLU A 89 11.16 -5.09 -5.07
C GLU A 89 10.45 -3.75 -4.96
N THR A 90 9.49 -3.48 -5.86
CA THR A 90 8.74 -2.23 -5.87
C THR A 90 7.82 -2.11 -4.65
N VAL A 91 7.08 -3.18 -4.34
CA VAL A 91 6.19 -3.25 -3.17
C VAL A 91 7.00 -3.09 -1.89
N TYR A 92 8.17 -3.72 -1.80
CA TYR A 92 9.07 -3.58 -0.66
C TYR A 92 9.50 -2.13 -0.45
N LYS A 93 9.99 -1.46 -1.50
CA LYS A 93 10.43 -0.06 -1.45
C LYS A 93 9.30 0.91 -1.10
N GLU A 94 8.13 0.73 -1.69
CA GLU A 94 6.95 1.56 -1.38
C GLU A 94 6.51 1.40 0.08
N THR A 95 6.48 0.17 0.59
CA THR A 95 6.12 -0.10 2.00
C THR A 95 7.12 0.56 2.95
N LEU A 96 8.42 0.40 2.65
CA LEU A 96 9.50 1.00 3.42
C LEU A 96 9.44 2.54 3.41
N GLU A 97 9.25 3.14 2.23
CA GLU A 97 9.13 4.59 2.07
C GLU A 97 7.93 5.14 2.85
N ALA A 98 6.77 4.49 2.75
CA ALA A 98 5.55 4.92 3.42
C ALA A 98 5.72 4.97 4.95
N LEU A 99 6.37 3.97 5.54
CA LEU A 99 6.61 3.90 6.99
C LEU A 99 7.70 4.88 7.43
N LYS A 100 8.85 4.90 6.77
CA LYS A 100 9.95 5.84 7.10
C LYS A 100 9.51 7.30 7.02
N LYS A 101 8.65 7.64 6.07
CA LYS A 101 8.12 9.00 5.86
C LYS A 101 7.37 9.56 7.08
N ILE A 102 6.78 8.71 7.91
CA ILE A 102 6.05 9.10 9.12
C ILE A 102 6.83 8.83 10.42
N GLY A 103 8.15 8.58 10.31
CA GLY A 103 9.05 8.49 11.47
C GLY A 103 9.21 7.08 12.05
N PHE A 104 8.81 6.03 11.34
CA PHE A 104 9.21 4.68 11.73
C PHE A 104 10.68 4.45 11.35
N GLU A 105 11.46 3.99 12.32
CA GLU A 105 12.87 3.60 12.16
C GLU A 105 12.97 2.08 12.29
N CYS A 106 13.82 1.44 11.48
CA CYS A 106 14.06 0.00 11.61
C CYS A 106 15.41 -0.26 12.28
N ASP A 107 15.51 -1.36 13.02
CA ASP A 107 16.76 -1.79 13.64
C ASP A 107 17.87 -1.90 12.58
N GLY A 108 18.88 -1.04 12.70
CA GLY A 108 19.99 -0.91 11.75
C GLY A 108 20.07 0.39 10.95
N ASP A 109 19.17 1.36 11.17
CA ASP A 109 19.24 2.70 10.57
C ASP A 109 20.13 3.71 11.35
N ILE A 110 20.93 3.27 12.35
CA ILE A 110 21.92 4.08 13.10
C ILE A 110 23.34 3.85 12.58
#